data_AF-K5WZQ3-F1
#
_entry.id   AF-K5WZQ3-F1
#
_cell.length_a   1.000
_cell.length_b   1.000
_cell.length_c   1.000
_cell.angle_alpha   90.00
_cell.angle_beta   90.00
_cell.angle_gamma   90.00
#
_symmetry.space_group_name_H-M   'P 1'
#
loop_
_entity.id
_entity.type
_entity.pdbx_description
1 polymer ?
#
loop_
_entity_poly.entity_id
_entity_poly.type
_entity_poly.pdbx_seq_one_letter_code
_entity_poly.pdbx_strand_id
1 'polypeptide(L)'
;MSSARVPPVVVPASGNNIIVNPCQRGNPVLECIRNVGKEFGDIAADYQVGRTTGVLFLSLRYHRLHPEYIHSRVEKLGHSYDHRFLLILCDITEHRDPIRELTKSCLINNITIIVAFSNDEVGHYLSVYKQFESKPPDMIKERVDKDYHAILRGALTNIPKVNKTDVETLRSTFGSFANISRATPNQLRNLPGFGQVKVKNIENAFNKPFRNDTTTKLSQLTSTQTTQPQPQEPLRGTGNIAQQVLSPTSSDS
;
A
#
# COMPACT_ATOMS: atom_id res chain seq x y z
N MET A 1 -23.90 38.28 -15.70
CA MET A 1 -22.55 38.44 -16.29
C MET A 1 -21.65 37.39 -15.64
N SER A 2 -21.32 36.34 -16.37
CA SER A 2 -20.54 35.20 -15.89
C SER A 2 -19.05 35.56 -15.92
N SER A 3 -18.43 35.68 -14.75
CA SER A 3 -16.98 35.89 -14.64
C SER A 3 -16.29 34.54 -14.80
N ALA A 4 -15.61 34.34 -15.93
CA ALA A 4 -14.83 33.15 -16.20
C ALA A 4 -13.67 33.06 -15.19
N ARG A 5 -13.62 31.96 -14.44
CA ARG A 5 -12.51 31.67 -13.51
C ARG A 5 -11.26 31.39 -14.34
N VAL A 6 -10.31 32.32 -14.32
CA VAL A 6 -8.95 32.09 -14.82
C VAL A 6 -8.32 31.02 -13.93
N PRO A 7 -7.85 29.88 -14.48
CA PRO A 7 -7.14 28.89 -13.68
C PRO A 7 -5.87 29.54 -13.09
N PRO A 8 -5.52 29.28 -11.82
CA PRO A 8 -4.32 29.83 -11.23
C PRO A 8 -3.12 29.45 -12.09
N VAL A 9 -2.29 30.43 -12.43
CA VAL A 9 -1.07 30.22 -13.20
C VAL A 9 -0.22 29.26 -12.40
N VAL A 10 -0.11 28.01 -12.85
CA VAL A 10 0.87 27.06 -12.34
C VAL A 10 2.22 27.63 -12.76
N VAL A 11 2.81 28.45 -11.89
CA VAL A 11 4.11 29.04 -12.14
C VAL A 11 5.08 27.87 -12.32
N PRO A 12 5.72 27.71 -13.50
CA PRO A 12 6.70 26.67 -13.69
C PRO A 12 7.83 26.93 -12.71
N ALA A 13 8.03 26.02 -11.75
CA ALA A 13 9.13 26.08 -10.81
C ALA A 13 10.44 25.96 -11.60
N SER A 14 10.99 27.10 -12.04
CA SER A 14 12.17 27.17 -12.88
C SER A 14 13.47 27.06 -12.06
N GLY A 15 13.37 26.55 -10.82
CA GLY A 15 14.46 26.34 -9.88
C GLY A 15 14.06 25.43 -8.70
N ASN A 16 15.02 25.11 -7.83
CA ASN A 16 14.81 24.34 -6.60
C ASN A 16 14.24 25.23 -5.47
N ASN A 17 13.24 26.03 -5.81
CA ASN A 17 12.60 27.00 -4.92
C ASN A 17 11.21 26.51 -4.50
N ILE A 18 10.84 26.85 -3.27
CA ILE A 18 9.46 26.76 -2.79
C ILE A 18 8.77 28.08 -3.12
N ILE A 19 7.60 27.99 -3.77
CA ILE A 19 6.76 29.17 -4.01
C ILE A 19 5.92 29.39 -2.74
N VAL A 20 6.02 30.59 -2.19
CA VAL A 20 5.36 31.00 -0.94
C VAL A 20 4.27 32.00 -1.29
N ASN A 21 3.08 31.78 -0.75
CA ASN A 21 2.00 32.76 -0.88
C ASN A 21 2.36 34.06 -0.14
N PRO A 22 2.17 35.24 -0.74
CA PRO A 22 2.36 36.53 -0.06
C PRO A 22 1.64 36.65 1.29
N CYS A 23 0.54 35.92 1.53
CA CYS A 23 -0.15 35.90 2.82
C CYS A 23 0.68 35.29 3.96
N GLN A 24 1.71 34.49 3.64
CA GLN A 24 2.63 33.89 4.61
C GLN A 24 3.85 34.79 4.91
N ARG A 25 3.89 36.01 4.39
CA ARG A 25 4.95 36.97 4.74
C ARG A 25 4.97 37.21 6.25
N GLY A 26 6.15 37.11 6.85
CA GLY A 26 6.35 37.28 8.29
C GLY A 26 6.04 36.03 9.12
N ASN A 27 5.67 34.90 8.51
CA ASN A 27 5.53 33.65 9.25
C ASN A 27 6.91 33.14 9.70
N PRO A 28 7.14 32.85 11.00
CA PRO A 28 8.43 32.36 11.51
C PRO A 28 8.90 31.06 10.86
N VAL A 29 7.98 30.24 10.34
CA VAL A 29 8.29 29.03 9.57
C VAL A 29 9.21 29.32 8.39
N LEU A 30 9.10 30.52 7.79
CA LEU A 30 9.96 30.90 6.68
C LEU A 30 11.44 30.87 7.04
N GLU A 31 11.83 31.20 8.27
CA GLU A 31 13.24 31.15 8.71
C GLU A 31 13.74 29.71 8.89
N CYS A 32 12.83 28.80 9.25
CA CYS A 32 13.11 27.39 9.47
C CYS A 32 13.29 26.58 8.17
N ILE A 33 12.78 27.05 7.04
CA ILE A 33 12.98 26.41 5.73
C ILE A 33 14.44 26.59 5.31
N ARG A 34 15.20 25.49 5.26
CA ARG A 34 16.63 25.46 4.91
C ARG A 34 16.90 24.59 3.69
N ASN A 35 18.05 24.77 3.05
CA ASN A 35 18.54 23.95 1.92
C ASN A 35 17.72 24.03 0.62
N VAL A 36 16.74 24.94 0.54
CA VAL A 36 15.90 25.20 -0.64
C VAL A 36 15.66 26.70 -0.77
N GLY A 37 15.54 27.19 -2.00
CA GLY A 37 15.22 28.61 -2.23
C GLY A 37 13.76 28.93 -1.91
N LYS A 38 13.45 30.22 -1.77
CA LYS A 38 12.09 30.71 -1.46
C LYS A 38 11.77 31.83 -2.42
N GLU A 39 10.63 31.75 -3.07
CA GLU A 39 10.15 32.79 -3.97
C GLU A 39 8.69 33.10 -3.65
N PHE A 40 8.30 34.38 -3.69
CA PHE A 40 6.91 34.74 -3.49
C PHE A 40 6.17 34.69 -4.81
N GLY A 41 5.02 34.02 -4.84
CA GLY A 41 4.21 33.89 -6.04
C GLY A 41 2.72 33.85 -5.70
N ASP A 42 1.90 34.26 -6.66
CA ASP A 42 0.45 34.18 -6.52
C ASP A 42 -0.01 32.73 -6.72
N ILE A 43 -0.32 32.05 -5.61
CA ILE A 43 -0.69 30.64 -5.56
C ILE A 43 -1.91 30.43 -4.67
N ALA A 44 -2.71 29.40 -4.95
CA ALA A 44 -3.89 29.09 -4.14
C ALA A 44 -3.52 28.49 -2.76
N ALA A 45 -2.44 27.69 -2.71
CA ALA A 45 -1.88 27.10 -1.49
C ALA A 45 -1.12 28.15 -0.65
N ASP A 46 -0.65 27.78 0.54
CA ASP A 46 0.23 28.63 1.35
C ASP A 46 1.69 28.43 0.93
N TYR A 47 2.05 27.18 0.62
CA TYR A 47 3.35 26.79 0.08
C TYR A 47 3.16 25.81 -1.08
N GLN A 48 3.86 26.04 -2.18
CA GLN A 48 3.94 25.10 -3.28
C GLN A 48 5.36 24.55 -3.35
N VAL A 49 5.45 23.25 -3.02
CA VAL A 49 6.71 22.50 -2.89
C VAL A 49 7.03 21.65 -4.11
N GLY A 50 6.14 21.63 -5.10
CA GLY A 50 6.39 21.01 -6.40
C GLY A 50 5.39 21.46 -7.45
N ARG A 51 5.50 20.92 -8.68
CA ARG A 51 4.61 21.28 -9.79
C ARG A 51 3.13 20.99 -9.49
N THR A 52 2.85 19.84 -8.88
CA THR A 52 1.48 19.36 -8.59
C THR A 52 1.20 19.23 -7.10
N THR A 53 2.12 19.73 -6.25
CA THR A 53 2.05 19.58 -4.80
C THR A 53 1.84 20.91 -4.09
N GLY A 54 0.66 21.07 -3.50
CA GLY A 54 0.27 22.23 -2.70
C GLY A 54 0.15 21.89 -1.21
N VAL A 55 0.63 22.79 -0.36
CA VAL A 55 0.60 22.66 1.09
C VAL A 55 -0.13 23.86 1.70
N LEU A 56 -1.14 23.58 2.53
CA LEU A 56 -1.77 24.55 3.41
C LEU A 56 -1.10 24.48 4.79
N PHE A 57 -0.98 25.63 5.47
CA PHE A 57 -0.40 25.71 6.80
C PHE A 57 -1.43 26.22 7.81
N LEU A 58 -1.51 25.55 8.96
CA LEU A 58 -2.44 25.91 10.02
C LEU A 58 -1.83 25.68 11.40
N SER A 59 -1.76 26.72 12.22
CA SER A 59 -1.52 26.56 13.66
C SER A 59 -2.82 26.18 14.36
N LEU A 60 -2.76 25.24 15.32
CA LEU A 60 -3.93 24.85 16.10
C LEU A 60 -4.41 26.00 17.00
N ARG A 61 -3.50 26.82 17.52
CA ARG A 61 -3.85 28.05 18.23
C ARG A 61 -4.66 28.97 17.34
N TYR A 62 -4.23 29.18 16.09
CA TYR A 62 -4.99 30.00 15.14
C TYR A 62 -6.35 29.39 14.79
N HIS A 63 -6.40 28.06 14.60
CA HIS A 63 -7.65 27.34 14.31
C HIS A 63 -8.70 27.52 15.43
N ARG A 64 -8.28 27.56 16.70
CA ARG A 64 -9.20 27.83 17.82
C ARG A 64 -9.82 29.22 17.79
N LEU A 65 -9.11 30.22 17.27
CA LEU A 65 -9.65 31.58 17.11
C LEU A 65 -10.53 31.70 15.86
N HIS A 66 -10.16 31.00 14.79
CA HIS A 66 -10.80 31.10 13.48
C HIS A 66 -11.05 29.72 12.85
N PRO A 67 -12.05 28.96 13.32
CA PRO A 67 -12.34 27.63 12.80
C PRO A 67 -12.72 27.64 11.31
N GLU A 68 -13.42 28.67 10.84
CA GLU A 68 -13.87 28.79 9.44
C GLU A 68 -12.75 29.08 8.43
N TYR A 69 -11.59 29.53 8.91
CA TYR A 69 -10.47 29.87 8.04
C TYR A 69 -10.08 28.69 7.14
N ILE A 70 -9.91 27.51 7.72
CA ILE A 70 -9.41 26.35 6.97
C ILE A 70 -10.40 25.89 5.89
N HIS A 71 -11.71 25.95 6.17
CA HIS A 71 -12.75 25.58 5.21
C HIS A 71 -12.69 26.47 3.97
N SER A 72 -12.57 27.80 4.18
CA SER A 72 -12.44 28.75 3.07
C SER A 72 -11.14 28.55 2.27
N ARG A 73 -10.04 28.12 2.92
CA ARG A 73 -8.77 27.85 2.25
C ARG A 73 -8.83 26.56 1.44
N VAL A 74 -9.46 25.51 1.97
CA VAL A 74 -9.67 24.25 1.26
C VAL A 74 -10.55 24.46 0.02
N GLU A 75 -11.61 25.25 0.13
CA GLU A 75 -12.47 25.59 -1.01
C GLU A 75 -11.70 26.36 -2.09
N LYS A 76 -10.89 27.35 -1.70
CA LYS A 76 -10.02 28.10 -2.63
C LYS A 76 -8.96 27.22 -3.29
N LEU A 77 -8.41 26.25 -2.56
CA LEU A 77 -7.44 25.30 -3.10
C LEU A 77 -8.09 24.41 -4.17
N GLY A 78 -9.33 23.96 -3.93
CA GLY A 78 -10.11 23.15 -4.84
C GLY A 78 -9.32 21.94 -5.34
N HIS A 79 -9.28 21.76 -6.65
CA HIS A 79 -8.52 20.72 -7.35
C HIS A 79 -7.30 21.29 -8.09
N SER A 80 -6.74 22.40 -7.62
CA SER A 80 -5.60 23.06 -8.29
C SER A 80 -4.29 22.25 -8.20
N TYR A 81 -4.24 21.25 -7.31
CA TYR A 81 -3.07 20.39 -7.07
C TYR A 81 -3.52 18.94 -6.95
N ASP A 82 -2.72 18.02 -7.49
CA ASP A 82 -2.95 16.57 -7.38
C ASP A 82 -2.64 16.10 -5.96
N HIS A 83 -1.51 16.55 -5.41
CA HIS A 83 -1.08 16.26 -4.04
C HIS A 83 -1.37 17.47 -3.16
N ARG A 84 -2.29 17.30 -2.21
CA ARG A 84 -2.75 18.35 -1.32
C ARG A 84 -2.46 17.94 0.11
N PHE A 85 -1.63 18.74 0.77
CA PHE A 85 -1.24 18.52 2.16
C PHE A 85 -1.77 19.63 3.05
N LEU A 86 -2.21 19.27 4.26
CA LEU A 86 -2.45 20.21 5.35
C LEU A 86 -1.38 19.98 6.41
N LEU A 87 -0.48 20.94 6.54
CA LEU A 87 0.57 20.96 7.54
C LEU A 87 0.09 21.70 8.79
N ILE A 88 -0.08 20.96 9.87
CA ILE A 88 -0.62 21.45 11.14
C ILE A 88 0.53 21.67 12.12
N LEU A 89 0.64 22.88 12.66
CA LEU A 89 1.51 23.18 13.80
C LEU A 89 0.72 22.98 15.11
N CYS A 90 1.14 21.99 15.90
CA CYS A 90 0.57 21.66 17.20
C CYS A 90 1.20 22.53 18.31
N ASP A 91 0.65 23.73 18.49
CA ASP A 91 1.11 24.75 19.45
C ASP A 91 0.18 24.92 20.67
N ILE A 92 -0.70 23.95 20.92
CA ILE A 92 -1.64 23.93 22.05
C ILE A 92 -1.55 22.61 22.84
N THR A 93 -1.91 22.66 24.11
CA THR A 93 -1.94 21.47 24.99
C THR A 93 -3.09 20.54 24.62
N GLU A 94 -4.31 21.07 24.50
CA GLU A 94 -5.50 20.29 24.14
C GLU A 94 -5.69 20.24 22.61
N HIS A 95 -4.97 19.33 21.96
CA HIS A 95 -4.92 19.20 20.50
C HIS A 95 -5.77 18.06 19.94
N ARG A 96 -6.33 17.17 20.79
CA ARG A 96 -7.01 15.96 20.35
C ARG A 96 -8.27 16.23 19.54
N ASP A 97 -9.16 17.05 20.09
CA ASP A 97 -10.43 17.39 19.44
C ASP A 97 -10.25 18.18 18.13
N PRO A 98 -9.45 19.28 18.07
CA PRO A 98 -9.28 20.01 16.82
C PRO A 98 -8.59 19.17 15.73
N ILE A 99 -7.59 18.35 16.06
CA ILE A 99 -6.97 17.45 15.09
C ILE A 99 -7.99 16.42 14.58
N ARG A 100 -8.84 15.87 15.46
CA ARG A 100 -9.88 14.92 15.07
C ARG A 100 -10.89 15.55 14.10
N GLU A 101 -11.32 16.77 14.34
CA GLU A 101 -12.23 17.50 13.45
C GLU A 101 -11.59 17.84 12.11
N LEU A 102 -10.36 18.38 12.13
CA LEU A 102 -9.58 18.66 10.93
C LEU A 102 -9.34 17.39 10.10
N THR A 103 -9.10 16.24 10.75
CA THR A 103 -8.94 14.94 10.09
C THR A 103 -10.18 14.52 9.33
N LYS A 104 -11.37 14.69 9.92
CA LYS A 104 -12.63 14.39 9.22
C LYS A 104 -12.80 15.29 8.00
N SER A 105 -12.55 16.59 8.14
CA SER A 105 -12.66 17.54 7.03
C SER A 105 -11.67 17.24 5.90
N CYS A 106 -10.42 16.94 6.23
CA CYS A 106 -9.38 16.61 5.25
C CYS A 106 -9.65 15.28 4.54
N LEU A 107 -10.21 14.28 5.25
CA LEU A 107 -10.59 13.00 4.66
C LEU A 107 -11.64 13.18 3.56
N ILE A 108 -12.67 14.00 3.80
CA ILE A 108 -13.73 14.29 2.83
C ILE A 108 -13.19 15.03 1.60
N ASN A 109 -12.20 15.91 1.79
CA ASN A 109 -11.62 16.72 0.72
C ASN A 109 -10.40 16.06 0.03
N ASN A 110 -10.05 14.82 0.39
CA ASN A 110 -8.86 14.11 -0.09
C ASN A 110 -7.57 14.93 0.10
N ILE A 111 -7.38 15.44 1.32
CA ILE A 111 -6.19 16.18 1.76
C ILE A 111 -5.46 15.33 2.81
N THR A 112 -4.15 15.18 2.68
CA THR A 112 -3.33 14.44 3.64
C THR A 112 -2.85 15.39 4.73
N ILE A 113 -3.02 15.01 6.00
CA ILE A 113 -2.56 15.79 7.14
C ILE A 113 -1.14 15.38 7.52
N ILE A 114 -0.34 16.39 7.88
CA ILE A 114 0.97 16.22 8.51
C ILE A 114 0.96 17.08 9.76
N VAL A 115 1.35 16.51 10.90
CA VAL A 115 1.41 17.25 12.17
C VAL A 115 2.88 17.50 12.51
N ALA A 116 3.19 18.72 12.93
CA ALA A 116 4.49 19.15 13.42
C ALA A 116 4.32 19.79 14.81
N PHE A 117 5.32 19.64 15.68
CA PHE A 117 5.32 20.16 17.04
C PHE A 117 6.24 21.38 17.21
N SER A 118 6.91 21.81 16.15
CA SER A 118 7.75 23.02 16.14
C SER A 118 7.82 23.66 14.76
N ASN A 119 8.16 24.95 14.70
CA ASN A 119 8.39 25.65 13.43
C ASN A 119 9.57 25.03 12.64
N ASP A 120 10.59 24.52 13.34
CA ASP A 120 11.71 23.83 12.73
C ASP A 120 11.28 22.56 11.99
N GLU A 121 10.39 21.76 12.58
CA GLU A 121 9.82 20.58 11.92
C GLU A 121 8.98 20.95 10.70
N VAL A 122 8.15 22.00 10.80
CA VAL A 122 7.36 22.51 9.68
C VAL A 122 8.28 22.89 8.51
N GLY A 123 9.33 23.67 8.80
CA GLY A 123 10.31 24.09 7.80
C GLY A 123 11.07 22.89 7.21
N HIS A 124 11.45 21.93 8.05
CA HIS A 124 12.12 20.70 7.63
C HIS A 124 11.24 19.87 6.68
N TYR A 125 9.95 19.68 6.98
CA TYR A 125 9.05 18.94 6.11
C TYR A 125 8.90 19.62 4.75
N LEU A 126 8.68 20.94 4.71
CA LEU A 126 8.60 21.69 3.47
C LEU A 126 9.87 21.53 2.61
N SER A 127 11.05 21.64 3.23
CA SER A 127 12.34 21.42 2.57
C SER A 127 12.48 20.00 2.03
N VAL A 128 12.10 18.99 2.81
CA VAL A 128 12.15 17.58 2.39
C VAL A 128 11.21 17.34 1.22
N TYR A 129 9.95 17.79 1.28
CA TYR A 129 9.02 17.60 0.16
C TYR A 129 9.57 18.20 -1.15
N LYS A 130 10.18 19.39 -1.09
CA LYS A 130 10.79 19.99 -2.27
C LYS A 130 11.99 19.19 -2.78
N GLN A 131 12.87 18.73 -1.90
CA GLN A 131 14.04 17.94 -2.30
C GLN A 131 13.70 16.56 -2.88
N PHE A 132 12.53 16.03 -2.54
CA PHE A 132 12.07 14.72 -2.99
C PHE A 132 11.10 14.80 -4.18
N GLU A 133 10.79 15.99 -4.71
CA GLU A 133 9.92 16.18 -5.87
C GLU A 133 10.37 15.34 -7.09
N SER A 134 11.68 15.32 -7.37
CA SER A 134 12.25 14.62 -8.54
C SER A 134 12.97 13.32 -8.19
N LYS A 135 12.95 12.88 -6.92
CA LYS A 135 13.70 11.69 -6.49
C LYS A 135 12.89 10.42 -6.80
N PRO A 136 13.48 9.40 -7.44
CA PRO A 136 12.80 8.14 -7.68
C PRO A 136 12.53 7.40 -6.35
N PRO A 137 11.54 6.49 -6.30
CA PRO A 137 11.16 5.75 -5.09
C PRO A 137 12.18 4.68 -4.66
N ASP A 138 13.44 4.79 -5.09
CA ASP A 138 14.48 3.78 -4.86
C ASP A 138 14.87 3.64 -3.39
N MET A 139 14.62 4.67 -2.57
CA MET A 139 14.77 4.58 -1.11
C MET A 139 13.72 3.67 -0.45
N ILE A 140 12.55 3.50 -1.08
CA ILE A 140 11.42 2.72 -0.55
C ILE A 140 11.50 1.26 -1.02
N LYS A 141 12.12 1.00 -2.18
CA LYS A 141 12.30 -0.36 -2.69
C LYS A 141 13.16 -1.18 -1.72
N GLU A 142 12.70 -2.40 -1.43
CA GLU A 142 13.49 -3.38 -0.71
C GLU A 142 14.81 -3.59 -1.45
N ARG A 143 15.93 -3.34 -0.75
CA ARG A 143 17.25 -3.70 -1.26
C ARG A 143 17.42 -5.19 -1.07
N VAL A 144 17.04 -5.96 -2.08
CA VAL A 144 17.35 -7.38 -2.13
C VAL A 144 18.86 -7.49 -2.37
N ASP A 145 19.61 -7.90 -1.34
CA ASP A 145 21.02 -8.20 -1.48
C ASP A 145 21.19 -9.30 -2.54
N LYS A 146 21.94 -8.99 -3.61
CA LYS A 146 22.19 -9.94 -4.72
C LYS A 146 23.26 -10.99 -4.38
N ASP A 147 23.90 -10.86 -3.22
CA ASP A 147 24.93 -11.78 -2.78
C ASP A 147 24.32 -13.14 -2.39
N TYR A 148 24.90 -14.23 -2.90
CA TYR A 148 24.44 -15.59 -2.62
C TYR A 148 24.40 -15.87 -1.10
N HIS A 149 25.38 -15.36 -0.34
CA HIS A 149 25.40 -15.54 1.11
C HIS A 149 24.27 -14.81 1.82
N ALA A 150 23.89 -13.62 1.35
CA ALA A 150 22.76 -12.87 1.90
C ALA A 150 21.43 -13.57 1.58
N ILE A 151 21.26 -14.04 0.35
CA ILE A 151 20.08 -14.81 -0.08
C ILE A 151 19.94 -16.11 0.72
N LEU A 152 21.03 -16.89 0.85
CA LEU A 152 21.05 -18.13 1.61
C LEU A 152 20.73 -17.89 3.10
N ARG A 153 21.31 -16.84 3.69
CA ARG A 153 21.04 -16.43 5.07
C ARG A 153 19.57 -16.07 5.25
N GLY A 154 19.02 -15.20 4.41
CA GLY A 154 17.62 -14.80 4.47
C GLY A 154 16.66 -15.99 4.35
N ALA A 155 16.90 -16.87 3.37
CA ALA A 155 16.07 -18.06 3.14
C ALA A 155 16.05 -19.02 4.34
N LEU A 156 17.22 -19.33 4.92
CA LEU A 156 17.31 -20.29 6.04
C LEU A 156 16.90 -19.68 7.38
N THR A 157 17.05 -18.36 7.59
CA THR A 157 16.56 -17.69 8.81
C THR A 157 15.03 -17.58 8.88
N ASN A 158 14.32 -17.83 7.78
CA ASN A 158 12.85 -17.94 7.81
C ASN A 158 12.37 -19.23 8.50
N ILE A 159 13.25 -20.22 8.68
CA ILE A 159 12.92 -21.44 9.43
C ILE A 159 12.85 -21.09 10.93
N PRO A 160 11.77 -21.46 11.64
CA PRO A 160 11.65 -21.14 13.06
C PRO A 160 12.84 -21.63 13.87
N LYS A 161 13.39 -20.76 14.73
CA LYS A 161 14.51 -21.02 15.64
C LYS A 161 15.88 -21.25 14.96
N VAL A 162 16.00 -21.00 13.66
CA VAL A 162 17.29 -21.00 12.95
C VAL A 162 17.88 -19.59 12.93
N ASN A 163 19.09 -19.44 13.47
CA ASN A 163 19.79 -18.16 13.59
C ASN A 163 20.82 -17.94 12.47
N LYS A 164 21.32 -16.70 12.32
CA LYS A 164 22.39 -16.36 11.36
C LYS A 164 23.65 -17.23 11.53
N THR A 165 24.03 -17.52 12.78
CA THR A 165 25.17 -18.39 13.10
C THR A 165 24.94 -19.83 12.64
N ASP A 166 23.72 -20.34 12.80
CA ASP A 166 23.34 -21.69 12.37
C ASP A 166 23.46 -21.83 10.84
N VAL A 167 23.07 -20.79 10.10
CA VAL A 167 23.22 -20.76 8.64
C VAL A 167 24.69 -20.80 8.22
N GLU A 168 25.57 -20.09 8.94
CA GLU A 168 27.00 -20.12 8.65
C GLU A 168 27.60 -21.52 8.89
N THR A 169 27.17 -22.21 9.95
CA THR A 169 27.56 -23.60 10.22
C THR A 169 27.05 -24.55 9.13
N LEU A 170 25.77 -24.44 8.73
CA LEU A 170 25.20 -25.26 7.64
C LEU A 170 25.94 -25.04 6.32
N ARG A 171 26.26 -23.78 6.00
CA ARG A 171 27.01 -23.43 4.80
C ARG A 171 28.41 -24.03 4.84
N SER A 172 29.10 -23.91 5.96
CA SER A 172 30.48 -24.40 6.12
C SER A 172 30.58 -25.92 6.05
N THR A 173 29.56 -26.64 6.55
CA THR A 173 29.58 -28.11 6.55
C THR A 173 29.02 -28.72 5.26
N PHE A 174 27.92 -28.19 4.71
CA PHE A 174 27.25 -28.80 3.55
C PHE A 174 27.56 -28.09 2.21
N GLY A 175 28.10 -26.86 2.26
CA GLY A 175 28.54 -26.08 1.11
C GLY A 175 27.39 -25.46 0.28
N SER A 176 26.42 -26.27 -0.13
CA SER A 176 25.33 -25.86 -1.03
C SER A 176 23.95 -25.99 -0.38
N PHE A 177 23.00 -25.14 -0.79
CA PHE A 177 21.61 -25.24 -0.35
C PHE A 177 20.99 -26.61 -0.65
N ALA A 178 21.33 -27.21 -1.80
CA ALA A 178 20.85 -28.52 -2.20
C ALA A 178 21.37 -29.66 -1.30
N ASN A 179 22.56 -29.50 -0.71
CA ASN A 179 23.09 -30.45 0.27
C ASN A 179 22.45 -30.24 1.63
N ILE A 180 22.19 -28.98 2.01
CA ILE A 180 21.47 -28.65 3.25
C ILE A 180 20.05 -29.23 3.22
N SER A 181 19.34 -29.15 2.09
CA SER A 181 17.97 -29.66 1.97
C SER A 181 17.88 -31.19 2.00
N ARG A 182 18.95 -31.90 1.62
CA ARG A 182 19.02 -33.38 1.65
C ARG A 182 19.72 -33.93 2.90
N ALA A 183 20.15 -33.06 3.81
CA ALA A 183 20.86 -33.46 5.02
C ALA A 183 19.94 -34.33 5.90
N THR A 184 20.46 -35.46 6.36
CA THR A 184 19.70 -36.32 7.27
C THR A 184 19.60 -35.70 8.67
N PRO A 185 18.55 -36.00 9.46
CA PRO A 185 18.42 -35.48 10.82
C PRO A 185 19.63 -35.79 11.70
N ASN A 186 20.27 -36.95 11.48
CA ASN A 186 21.49 -37.35 12.20
C ASN A 186 22.69 -36.47 11.86
N GLN A 187 22.87 -36.12 10.58
CA GLN A 187 23.94 -35.19 10.17
C GLN A 187 23.73 -33.78 10.73
N LEU A 188 22.48 -33.32 10.79
CA LEU A 188 22.15 -32.02 11.39
C LEU A 188 22.38 -31.99 12.90
N ARG A 189 22.10 -33.09 13.63
CA ARG A 189 22.38 -33.21 15.08
C ARG A 189 23.86 -33.19 15.42
N ASN A 190 24.73 -33.63 14.50
CA ASN A 190 26.18 -33.63 14.71
C ASN A 190 26.80 -32.23 14.60
N LEU A 191 26.04 -31.22 14.17
CA LEU A 191 26.51 -29.85 14.07
C LEU A 191 26.49 -29.14 15.43
N PRO A 192 27.49 -28.28 15.71
CA PRO A 192 27.51 -27.50 16.93
C PRO A 192 26.31 -26.55 16.98
N GLY A 193 25.54 -26.58 18.08
CA GLY A 193 24.40 -25.69 18.29
C GLY A 193 23.08 -26.14 17.67
N PHE A 194 23.02 -27.32 17.05
CA PHE A 194 21.81 -27.91 16.47
C PHE A 194 21.12 -28.89 17.43
N GLY A 195 20.29 -28.33 18.32
CA GLY A 195 19.43 -29.13 19.19
C GLY A 195 18.23 -29.76 18.47
N GLN A 196 17.54 -30.68 19.14
CA GLN A 196 16.40 -31.44 18.60
C GLN A 196 15.31 -30.58 17.95
N VAL A 197 15.03 -29.41 18.55
CA VAL A 197 14.01 -28.49 18.04
C VAL A 197 14.42 -27.88 16.69
N LYS A 198 15.69 -27.47 16.54
CA LYS A 198 16.19 -26.89 15.29
C LYS A 198 16.21 -27.93 14.18
N VAL A 199 16.70 -29.13 14.49
CA VAL A 199 16.75 -30.25 13.53
C VAL A 199 15.35 -30.60 13.05
N LYS A 200 14.39 -30.75 13.97
CA LYS A 200 12.98 -31.02 13.63
C LYS A 200 12.36 -29.90 12.79
N ASN A 201 12.65 -28.64 13.10
CA ASN A 201 12.13 -27.51 12.33
C ASN A 201 12.70 -27.45 10.90
N ILE A 202 13.98 -27.75 10.73
CA ILE A 202 14.64 -27.81 9.43
C ILE A 202 14.10 -28.98 8.60
N GLU A 203 13.99 -30.16 9.22
CA GLU A 203 13.42 -31.34 8.57
C GLU A 203 11.96 -31.08 8.14
N ASN A 204 11.16 -30.50 9.01
CA ASN A 204 9.79 -30.10 8.66
C ASN A 204 9.77 -29.03 7.57
N ALA A 205 10.70 -28.08 7.56
CA ALA A 205 10.72 -27.04 6.53
C ALA A 205 10.96 -27.60 5.12
N PHE A 206 11.79 -28.64 4.99
CA PHE A 206 12.11 -29.24 3.69
C PHE A 206 11.20 -30.40 3.29
N ASN A 207 10.73 -31.21 4.24
CA ASN A 207 10.03 -32.47 3.95
C ASN A 207 8.52 -32.43 4.23
N LYS A 208 8.01 -31.40 4.92
CA LYS A 208 6.57 -31.33 5.21
C LYS A 208 5.79 -31.03 3.92
N PRO A 209 4.73 -31.80 3.60
CA PRO A 209 3.90 -31.54 2.44
C PRO A 209 3.21 -30.16 2.57
N PHE A 210 3.06 -29.47 1.43
CA PHE A 210 2.36 -28.18 1.38
C PHE A 210 0.86 -28.29 1.70
N ARG A 211 0.27 -29.48 1.53
CA ARG A 211 -1.14 -29.78 1.85
C ARG A 211 -1.19 -30.62 3.13
N ASN A 212 -2.04 -30.23 4.05
CA ASN A 212 -2.37 -31.06 5.21
C ASN A 212 -3.39 -32.13 4.79
N ASP A 213 -3.41 -33.29 5.47
CA ASP A 213 -4.38 -34.37 5.21
C ASP A 213 -5.84 -33.91 5.27
N THR A 214 -6.14 -32.86 6.04
CA THR A 214 -7.46 -32.20 6.09
C THR A 214 -7.83 -31.50 4.78
N THR A 215 -6.88 -30.87 4.08
CA THR A 215 -7.11 -30.21 2.79
C THR A 215 -7.20 -31.22 1.64
N THR A 216 -6.44 -32.32 1.74
CA THR A 216 -6.53 -33.45 0.79
C THR A 216 -7.90 -34.13 0.88
N LYS A 217 -8.42 -34.35 2.09
CA LYS A 217 -9.79 -34.87 2.28
C LYS A 217 -10.87 -33.94 1.72
N LEU A 218 -10.73 -32.62 1.88
CA LEU A 218 -11.68 -31.65 1.32
C LEU A 218 -11.64 -31.60 -0.22
N SER A 219 -10.45 -31.77 -0.82
CA SER A 219 -10.27 -31.87 -2.27
C SER A 219 -10.86 -33.17 -2.83
N GLN A 220 -10.77 -34.28 -2.08
CA GLN A 220 -11.37 -35.56 -2.45
C GLN A 220 -12.90 -35.56 -2.33
N LEU A 221 -13.46 -34.85 -1.34
CA LEU A 221 -14.90 -34.64 -1.16
C LEU A 221 -15.54 -33.76 -2.25
N THR A 222 -14.76 -32.88 -2.89
CA THR A 222 -15.24 -32.04 -4.00
C THR A 222 -15.24 -32.78 -5.34
N SER A 223 -14.39 -33.80 -5.50
CA SER A 223 -14.35 -34.66 -6.70
C SER A 223 -15.45 -35.75 -6.77
N THR A 224 -16.23 -35.98 -5.71
CA THR A 224 -17.37 -36.93 -5.72
C THR A 224 -18.73 -36.31 -6.06
N GLN A 225 -18.80 -35.00 -6.36
CA GLN A 225 -20.06 -34.30 -6.73
C GLN A 225 -20.25 -34.07 -8.24
N THR A 226 -19.51 -34.74 -9.13
CA THR A 226 -19.82 -34.78 -10.57
C THR A 226 -20.28 -36.16 -11.01
N THR A 227 -21.45 -36.58 -10.52
CA THR A 227 -22.33 -37.49 -11.25
C THR A 227 -23.72 -36.89 -11.16
N GLN A 228 -24.07 -36.07 -12.17
CA GLN A 228 -25.43 -35.55 -12.34
C GLN A 228 -26.38 -36.71 -12.71
N PRO A 229 -27.52 -36.88 -12.03
CA PRO A 229 -28.64 -37.63 -12.58
C PRO A 229 -29.35 -36.77 -13.64
N GLN A 230 -29.61 -37.37 -14.81
CA GLN A 230 -30.43 -36.76 -15.89
C GLN A 230 -31.86 -36.44 -15.39
N PRO A 231 -32.51 -35.36 -15.87
CA PRO A 231 -33.89 -35.05 -15.50
C PRO A 231 -34.88 -35.97 -16.24
N GLN A 232 -35.83 -36.55 -15.51
CA GLN A 232 -37.01 -37.22 -16.08
C GLN A 232 -38.01 -36.18 -16.61
N GLU A 233 -38.51 -36.38 -17.84
CA GLU A 233 -39.57 -35.57 -18.45
C GLU A 233 -40.96 -35.86 -17.84
N PRO A 234 -41.85 -34.85 -17.73
CA PRO A 234 -43.23 -35.06 -17.27
C PRO A 234 -44.17 -35.46 -18.41
N LEU A 235 -45.06 -36.41 -18.12
CA LEU A 235 -46.12 -36.90 -19.01
C LEU A 235 -47.10 -35.78 -19.43
N ARG A 236 -47.32 -35.65 -20.74
CA ARG A 236 -48.37 -34.83 -21.35
C ARG A 236 -49.68 -35.63 -21.48
N GLY A 237 -50.78 -34.98 -21.10
CA GLY A 237 -52.11 -35.56 -20.97
C GLY A 237 -52.77 -36.06 -22.27
N THR A 238 -53.58 -37.09 -22.05
CA THR A 238 -54.79 -37.55 -22.75
C THR A 238 -55.26 -36.81 -24.01
N GLY A 239 -55.36 -37.57 -25.10
CA GLY A 239 -56.19 -37.27 -26.27
C GLY A 239 -56.31 -38.52 -27.13
N ASN A 240 -57.29 -39.38 -26.83
CA ASN A 240 -57.58 -40.62 -27.55
C ASN A 240 -58.89 -40.41 -28.33
N ILE A 241 -58.84 -40.37 -29.67
CA ILE A 241 -60.03 -40.62 -30.52
C ILE A 241 -59.60 -41.45 -31.75
N ALA A 242 -60.06 -42.70 -31.71
CA ALA A 242 -60.50 -43.60 -32.78
C ALA A 242 -59.67 -43.82 -34.06
N GLN A 243 -59.44 -45.12 -34.32
CA GLN A 243 -59.14 -45.74 -35.59
C GLN A 243 -60.23 -45.51 -36.65
N GLN A 244 -59.83 -45.28 -37.91
CA GLN A 244 -60.34 -46.00 -39.09
C GLN A 244 -59.41 -45.70 -40.30
N VAL A 245 -58.58 -46.65 -40.75
CA VAL A 245 -58.83 -47.66 -41.81
C VAL A 245 -58.32 -47.21 -43.19
N LEU A 246 -57.73 -48.19 -43.89
CA LEU A 246 -57.32 -48.29 -45.31
C LEU A 246 -55.92 -47.79 -45.72
N SER A 247 -55.09 -48.81 -45.97
CA SER A 247 -53.96 -48.89 -46.91
C SER A 247 -54.43 -48.78 -48.39
N PRO A 248 -53.60 -49.02 -49.44
CA PRO A 248 -52.14 -48.99 -49.59
C PRO A 248 -51.70 -48.22 -50.87
N THR A 249 -50.43 -48.41 -51.26
CA THR A 249 -49.80 -48.21 -52.59
C THR A 249 -49.11 -46.85 -52.76
N SER A 250 -47.88 -46.74 -53.27
CA SER A 250 -47.08 -47.64 -54.11
C SER A 250 -45.59 -47.34 -53.99
N SER A 251 -44.83 -48.35 -54.38
CA SER A 251 -43.42 -48.40 -54.77
C SER A 251 -43.01 -47.43 -55.88
N ASP A 252 -41.68 -47.41 -56.09
CA ASP A 252 -40.92 -46.93 -57.25
C ASP A 252 -40.62 -45.42 -57.27
N SER A 253 -39.37 -44.96 -57.38
CA SER A 253 -38.06 -45.58 -57.65
C SER A 253 -36.95 -44.70 -57.06
#